data_AF-A0A257QGV3-F1
#
_entry.id   AF-A0A257QGV3-F1
#
_cell.length_a   1.000
_cell.length_b   1.000
_cell.length_c   1.000
_cell.angle_alpha   90.00
_cell.angle_beta   90.00
_cell.angle_gamma   90.00
#
_symmetry.space_group_name_H-M   'P 1'
#
loop_
_entity.id
_entity.type
_entity.pdbx_description
1 polymer ?
#
loop_
_entity_poly.entity_id
_entity_poly.type
_entity_poly.pdbx_seq_one_letter_code
_entity_poly.pdbx_strand_id
1 'polypeptide(L)'
;IRPQSVHQATQALVNNPTQAEVDLFNWKTHAAPQPPQANTAIMISPAADLAASEPSEIVRIAIEGWYGDFLKTLHPNWTNRREDLESLIGFAERFEQMGELLTQLVLLNSETTDRSVEPVEHSVRLTTIHQAKGLEYPIVFVMGLAEGFFPLNRAIDEDNVEEERRLFYVAVTRAQSRLILTYPIISMQGNYPMRQEPSRFIREIPDELYKMVRIGGPKW
;
A
#
# COMPACT_ATOMS: atom_id res chain seq x y z
N ILE A 1 35.42 -1.90 -12.65
CA ILE A 1 36.08 -3.22 -12.86
C ILE A 1 35.27 -4.23 -12.06
N ARG A 2 34.53 -5.13 -12.73
CA ARG A 2 33.62 -6.08 -12.06
C ARG A 2 34.43 -7.18 -11.36
N PRO A 3 34.22 -7.48 -10.07
CA PRO A 3 34.95 -8.53 -9.37
C PRO A 3 34.52 -9.93 -9.84
N GLN A 4 35.50 -10.85 -9.93
CA GLN A 4 35.46 -12.11 -10.68
C GLN A 4 35.26 -13.38 -9.83
N SER A 5 34.87 -13.32 -8.55
CA SER A 5 34.47 -14.56 -7.85
C SER A 5 33.57 -14.33 -6.63
N VAL A 6 32.70 -15.31 -6.37
CA VAL A 6 31.80 -15.40 -5.20
C VAL A 6 32.58 -15.33 -3.87
N HIS A 7 33.85 -15.75 -3.89
CA HIS A 7 34.73 -15.74 -2.72
C HIS A 7 35.22 -14.34 -2.32
N GLN A 8 35.37 -13.42 -3.29
CA GLN A 8 35.71 -12.02 -3.02
C GLN A 8 34.49 -11.21 -2.54
N ALA A 9 33.28 -11.58 -2.97
CA ALA A 9 32.04 -10.98 -2.48
C ALA A 9 31.74 -11.37 -1.01
N THR A 10 32.09 -12.59 -0.61
CA THR A 10 31.88 -13.07 0.77
C THR A 10 32.87 -12.43 1.77
N GLN A 11 34.12 -12.16 1.36
CA GLN A 11 35.09 -11.47 2.23
C GLN A 11 34.77 -9.98 2.44
N ALA A 12 34.09 -9.33 1.50
CA ALA A 12 33.61 -7.95 1.66
C ALA A 12 32.44 -7.84 2.67
N LEU A 13 31.62 -8.88 2.82
CA LEU A 13 30.51 -8.94 3.77
C LEU A 13 30.95 -9.26 5.21
N VAL A 14 32.05 -9.99 5.39
CA VAL A 14 32.57 -10.36 6.72
C VAL A 14 33.33 -9.20 7.39
N ASN A 15 33.96 -8.32 6.59
CA ASN A 15 34.80 -7.24 7.11
C ASN A 15 34.07 -5.89 7.31
N ASN A 16 32.77 -5.81 7.01
CA ASN A 16 31.98 -4.59 7.22
C ASN A 16 30.55 -4.93 7.67
N PRO A 17 30.35 -5.35 8.92
CA PRO A 17 29.04 -5.74 9.43
C PRO A 17 28.30 -4.49 9.92
N THR A 18 27.84 -3.64 9.00
CA THR A 18 26.87 -2.59 9.37
C THR A 18 25.99 -2.17 8.20
N GLN A 19 24.68 -2.33 8.44
CA GLN A 19 23.57 -1.55 7.90
C GLN A 19 22.98 -1.90 6.53
N ALA A 20 22.70 -3.19 6.31
CA ALA A 20 21.59 -3.61 5.45
C ALA A 20 20.53 -4.36 6.28
N GLU A 21 20.29 -3.88 7.50
CA GLU A 21 19.14 -4.30 8.28
C GLU A 21 17.94 -3.53 7.72
N VAL A 22 16.94 -4.28 7.26
CA VAL A 22 15.66 -3.75 6.82
C VAL A 22 15.09 -3.00 8.02
N ASP A 23 15.18 -1.68 8.00
CA ASP A 23 14.68 -0.81 9.05
C ASP A 23 13.15 -0.82 8.99
N LEU A 24 12.56 -1.85 9.57
CA LEU A 24 11.16 -1.92 9.94
C LEU A 24 10.94 -0.88 11.04
N PHE A 25 10.84 0.39 10.61
CA PHE A 25 10.44 1.58 11.37
C PHE A 25 10.59 1.43 12.90
N ASN A 26 11.83 1.38 13.39
CA ASN A 26 12.07 1.36 14.83
C ASN A 26 11.90 2.79 15.39
N TRP A 27 10.69 3.09 15.85
CA TRP A 27 10.34 4.42 16.40
C TRP A 27 11.20 4.86 17.60
N LYS A 28 11.94 3.94 18.24
CA LYS A 28 12.80 4.23 19.39
C LYS A 28 14.20 4.73 19.01
N THR A 29 14.68 4.44 17.80
CA THR A 29 16.04 4.83 17.35
C THR A 29 16.03 6.07 16.46
N HIS A 30 14.89 6.40 15.85
CA HIS A 30 14.69 7.65 15.13
C HIS A 30 14.08 8.67 16.08
N ALA A 31 14.84 9.72 16.41
CA ALA A 31 14.26 10.90 17.03
C ALA A 31 13.09 11.37 16.14
N ALA A 32 11.90 11.57 16.73
CA ALA A 32 10.76 12.11 16.00
C ALA A 32 11.25 13.38 15.27
N PRO A 33 11.01 13.49 13.96
CA PRO A 33 11.52 14.60 13.18
C PRO A 33 11.02 15.89 13.83
N GLN A 34 11.96 16.70 14.29
CA GLN A 34 11.64 17.98 14.89
C GLN A 34 11.08 18.86 13.77
N PRO A 35 9.93 19.52 13.97
CA PRO A 35 9.44 20.48 12.98
C PRO A 35 10.57 21.49 12.68
N PRO A 36 10.74 21.92 11.42
CA PRO A 36 11.85 22.76 11.03
C PRO A 36 11.94 23.97 11.96
N GLN A 37 13.12 24.21 12.54
CA GLN A 37 13.40 25.41 13.29
C GLN A 37 13.28 26.59 12.33
N ALA A 38 12.22 27.37 12.52
CA ALA A 38 11.75 28.50 11.74
C ALA A 38 12.81 29.17 10.85
N ASN A 39 12.64 29.04 9.53
CA ASN A 39 13.05 30.05 8.54
C ASN A 39 12.16 30.09 7.29
N THR A 40 11.11 29.26 7.22
CA THR A 40 10.00 29.44 6.30
C THR A 40 8.82 29.89 7.13
N ALA A 41 8.30 31.09 6.87
CA ALA A 41 7.06 31.58 7.47
C ALA A 41 5.89 30.72 6.97
N ILE A 42 5.70 29.56 7.60
CA ILE A 42 4.43 28.84 7.53
C ILE A 42 3.47 29.70 8.34
N MET A 43 2.43 30.22 7.70
CA MET A 43 1.28 30.81 8.38
C MET A 43 0.66 29.73 9.26
N ILE A 44 1.16 29.59 10.49
CA ILE A 44 0.55 28.77 11.51
C ILE A 44 -0.73 29.52 11.89
N SER A 45 -1.88 29.07 11.39
CA SER A 45 -3.16 29.39 12.06
C SER A 45 -2.96 29.12 13.55
N PRO A 46 -3.43 30.02 14.45
CA PRO A 46 -3.11 29.92 15.86
C PRO A 46 -3.40 28.50 16.36
N ALA A 47 -2.46 27.88 17.07
CA ALA A 47 -2.55 26.49 17.54
C ALA A 47 -3.84 26.14 18.32
N ALA A 48 -4.60 27.16 18.75
CA ALA A 48 -5.94 27.03 19.30
C ALA A 48 -6.98 26.48 18.30
N ASP A 49 -6.85 26.76 17.00
CA ASP A 49 -7.80 26.31 15.97
C ASP A 49 -7.55 24.84 15.57
N LEU A 50 -6.30 24.36 15.70
CA LEU A 50 -5.94 22.99 15.32
C LEU A 50 -6.53 21.95 16.28
N ALA A 51 -6.61 22.26 17.58
CA ALA A 51 -7.18 21.36 18.59
C ALA A 51 -8.71 21.19 18.44
N ALA A 52 -9.39 22.14 17.80
CA ALA A 52 -10.81 22.10 17.50
C ALA A 52 -11.13 21.64 16.07
N SER A 53 -10.10 21.38 15.26
CA SER A 53 -10.25 20.92 13.87
C SER A 53 -10.56 19.42 13.82
N GLU A 54 -11.26 19.00 12.77
CA GLU A 54 -11.50 17.59 12.51
C GLU A 54 -10.18 16.82 12.32
N PRO A 55 -10.09 15.55 12.75
CA PRO A 55 -8.85 14.76 12.61
C PRO A 55 -8.30 14.71 11.19
N SER A 56 -9.19 14.65 10.19
CA SER A 56 -8.82 14.64 8.77
C SER A 56 -8.08 15.92 8.35
N GLU A 57 -8.49 17.08 8.85
CA GLU A 57 -7.87 18.38 8.59
C GLU A 57 -6.50 18.46 9.24
N ILE A 58 -6.37 17.99 10.48
CA ILE A 58 -5.08 17.97 11.19
C ILE A 58 -4.07 17.09 10.44
N VAL A 59 -4.49 15.89 10.01
CA VAL A 59 -3.66 14.96 9.25
C VAL A 59 -3.27 15.56 7.89
N ARG A 60 -4.22 16.18 7.19
CA ARG A 60 -3.98 16.88 5.92
C ARG A 60 -2.95 18.00 6.08
N ILE A 61 -3.10 18.89 7.06
CA ILE A 61 -2.16 19.99 7.33
C ILE A 61 -0.75 19.44 7.59
N ALA A 62 -0.63 18.33 8.33
CA ALA A 62 0.67 17.72 8.60
C ALA A 62 1.34 17.20 7.32
N ILE A 63 0.59 16.49 6.47
CA ILE A 63 1.07 15.88 5.22
C ILE A 63 1.39 16.95 4.17
N GLU A 64 0.55 17.98 4.03
CA GLU A 64 0.76 19.07 3.08
C GLU A 64 1.83 20.06 3.54
N GLY A 65 2.03 20.19 4.86
CA GLY A 65 3.02 21.05 5.47
C GLY A 65 4.36 20.34 5.72
N TRP A 66 4.84 20.48 6.95
CA TRP A 66 6.20 20.16 7.34
C TRP A 66 6.59 18.70 7.08
N TYR A 67 5.68 17.74 7.25
CA TYR A 67 5.99 16.32 7.08
C TYR A 67 6.14 15.96 5.60
N GLY A 68 5.34 16.56 4.73
CA GLY A 68 5.47 16.42 3.28
C GLY A 68 6.81 16.90 2.75
N ASP A 69 7.27 18.06 3.19
CA ASP A 69 8.58 18.59 2.82
C ASP A 69 9.71 17.75 3.38
N PHE A 70 9.56 17.27 4.61
CA PHE A 70 10.53 16.36 5.23
C PHE A 70 10.63 15.02 4.46
N LEU A 71 9.50 14.43 4.04
CA LEU A 71 9.48 13.18 3.27
C LEU A 71 10.28 13.26 1.98
N LYS A 72 10.22 14.39 1.27
CA LYS A 72 10.99 14.65 0.04
C LYS A 72 12.50 14.53 0.27
N THR A 73 12.98 14.92 1.46
CA THR A 73 14.41 14.90 1.80
C THR A 73 14.92 13.52 2.19
N LEU A 74 14.05 12.67 2.77
CA LEU A 74 14.43 11.37 3.29
C LEU A 74 14.42 10.25 2.24
N HIS A 75 13.47 10.31 1.30
CA HIS A 75 13.14 9.15 0.48
C HIS A 75 13.04 9.49 -1.01
N PRO A 76 13.81 8.81 -1.88
CA PRO A 76 13.68 8.97 -3.33
C PRO A 76 12.27 8.65 -3.85
N ASN A 77 11.54 7.76 -3.18
CA ASN A 77 10.16 7.38 -3.50
C ASN A 77 9.11 8.15 -2.67
N TRP A 78 9.39 9.40 -2.29
CA TRP A 78 8.50 10.20 -1.44
C TRP A 78 7.09 10.37 -2.02
N THR A 79 6.93 10.37 -3.34
CA THR A 79 5.62 10.48 -4.01
C THR A 79 4.69 9.32 -3.61
N ASN A 80 5.15 8.08 -3.72
CA ASN A 80 4.37 6.91 -3.30
C ASN A 80 4.01 6.97 -1.81
N ARG A 81 4.97 7.36 -0.96
CA ARG A 81 4.74 7.45 0.48
C ARG A 81 3.75 8.56 0.84
N ARG A 82 3.74 9.63 0.06
CA ARG A 82 2.75 10.69 0.21
C ARG A 82 1.36 10.18 -0.14
N GLU A 83 1.20 9.42 -1.23
CA GLU A 83 -0.09 8.79 -1.59
C GLU A 83 -0.60 7.84 -0.49
N ASP A 84 0.30 7.04 0.11
CA ASP A 84 -0.03 6.18 1.25
C ASP A 84 -0.54 7.02 2.45
N LEU A 85 0.08 8.16 2.72
CA LEU A 85 -0.33 9.07 3.79
C LEU A 85 -1.61 9.84 3.45
N GLU A 86 -1.85 10.17 2.19
CA GLU A 86 -3.12 10.76 1.76
C GLU A 86 -4.29 9.79 2.00
N SER A 87 -4.06 8.48 1.91
CA SER A 87 -5.05 7.47 2.32
C SER A 87 -5.39 7.53 3.82
N LEU A 88 -4.46 7.99 4.67
CA LEU A 88 -4.71 8.22 6.10
C LEU A 88 -5.70 9.38 6.32
N ILE A 89 -5.76 10.37 5.41
CA ILE A 89 -6.75 11.44 5.47
C ILE A 89 -8.16 10.86 5.34
N GLY A 90 -8.41 10.03 4.31
CA GLY A 90 -9.72 9.38 4.12
C GLY A 90 -10.06 8.36 5.23
N PHE A 91 -9.07 7.80 5.91
CA PHE A 91 -9.29 7.02 7.12
C PHE A 91 -9.71 7.93 8.29
N ALA A 92 -9.04 9.07 8.47
CA ALA A 92 -9.29 10.05 9.53
C ALA A 92 -10.65 10.75 9.39
N GLU A 93 -11.19 10.88 8.18
CA GLU A 93 -12.56 11.42 7.93
C GLU A 93 -13.68 10.62 8.62
N ARG A 94 -13.41 9.41 9.10
CA ARG A 94 -14.39 8.56 9.80
C ARG A 94 -14.54 8.91 11.29
N PHE A 95 -13.70 9.81 11.81
CA PHE A 95 -13.62 10.12 13.23
C PHE A 95 -13.84 11.61 13.46
N GLU A 96 -14.61 11.93 14.49
CA GLU A 96 -14.87 13.33 14.87
C GLU A 96 -13.79 13.83 15.83
N GLN A 97 -13.17 12.94 16.61
CA GLN A 97 -12.20 13.30 17.64
C GLN A 97 -10.84 12.62 17.42
N MET A 98 -9.76 13.37 17.62
CA MET A 98 -8.39 12.86 17.44
C MET A 98 -8.07 11.67 18.36
N GLY A 99 -8.62 11.68 19.58
CA GLY A 99 -8.47 10.56 20.52
C GLY A 99 -9.04 9.24 20.00
N GLU A 100 -10.13 9.28 19.23
CA GLU A 100 -10.75 8.09 18.63
C GLU A 100 -9.87 7.54 17.50
N LEU A 101 -9.39 8.42 16.62
CA LEU A 101 -8.47 8.06 15.54
C LEU A 101 -7.21 7.37 16.10
N LEU A 102 -6.56 7.99 17.08
CA LEU A 102 -5.35 7.44 17.70
C LEU A 102 -5.62 6.10 18.38
N THR A 103 -6.76 5.97 19.09
CA THR A 103 -7.17 4.69 19.69
C THR A 103 -7.30 3.61 18.63
N GLN A 104 -7.97 3.91 17.52
CA GLN A 104 -8.16 2.94 16.44
C GLN A 104 -6.84 2.57 15.75
N LEU A 105 -5.94 3.52 15.53
CA LEU A 105 -4.61 3.23 14.97
C LEU A 105 -3.79 2.31 15.87
N VAL A 106 -3.85 2.49 17.20
CA VAL A 106 -3.19 1.60 18.16
C VAL A 106 -3.77 0.19 18.09
N LEU A 107 -5.10 0.06 18.03
CA LEU A 107 -5.77 -1.24 17.91
C LEU A 107 -5.36 -1.96 16.62
N LEU A 108 -5.41 -1.28 15.47
CA LEU A 108 -5.00 -1.85 14.18
C LEU A 108 -3.53 -2.29 14.21
N ASN A 109 -2.63 -1.48 14.77
CA ASN A 109 -1.21 -1.81 14.86
C ASN A 109 -0.92 -3.01 15.78
N SER A 110 -1.70 -3.17 16.85
CA SER A 110 -1.60 -4.32 17.75
C SER A 110 -2.01 -5.64 17.07
N GLU A 111 -2.91 -5.57 16.07
CA GLU A 111 -3.31 -6.72 15.28
C GLU A 111 -2.28 -7.10 14.20
N THR A 112 -1.50 -6.14 13.69
CA THR A 112 -0.56 -6.34 12.58
C THR A 112 0.89 -6.59 12.99
N THR A 113 1.34 -6.10 14.16
CA THR A 113 2.77 -6.11 14.53
C THR A 113 3.19 -7.36 15.29
N ASP A 114 2.27 -8.04 15.99
CA ASP A 114 2.62 -9.03 17.02
C ASP A 114 2.21 -10.48 16.68
N ARG A 115 1.88 -10.75 15.41
CA ARG A 115 1.51 -12.11 14.99
C ARG A 115 2.33 -12.55 13.78
N SER A 116 3.35 -13.37 14.05
CA SER A 116 3.44 -14.61 13.30
C SER A 116 2.11 -15.33 13.56
N VAL A 117 1.12 -15.07 12.70
CA VAL A 117 -0.19 -15.74 12.80
C VAL A 117 0.12 -17.22 12.62
N GLU A 118 0.23 -17.95 13.72
CA GLU A 118 0.13 -19.41 13.73
C GLU A 118 -1.08 -19.74 12.84
N PRO A 119 -0.91 -20.55 11.78
CA PRO A 119 -1.97 -20.78 10.83
C PRO A 119 -3.22 -21.26 11.57
N VAL A 120 -4.22 -20.39 11.71
CA VAL A 120 -5.47 -20.77 12.34
C VAL A 120 -6.12 -21.78 11.42
N GLU A 121 -6.39 -22.97 11.94
CA GLU A 121 -7.05 -24.04 11.20
C GLU A 121 -8.37 -23.50 10.63
N HIS A 122 -8.61 -23.73 9.33
CA HIS A 122 -9.77 -23.21 8.58
C HIS A 122 -9.85 -21.68 8.36
N SER A 123 -8.72 -20.98 8.28
CA SER A 123 -8.69 -19.56 7.90
C SER A 123 -8.53 -19.32 6.39
N VAL A 124 -8.98 -18.15 5.92
CA VAL A 124 -8.68 -17.63 4.58
C VAL A 124 -7.34 -16.91 4.62
N ARG A 125 -6.45 -17.24 3.68
CA ARG A 125 -5.15 -16.56 3.56
C ARG A 125 -5.25 -15.34 2.63
N LEU A 126 -5.07 -14.16 3.21
CA LEU A 126 -4.86 -12.92 2.46
C LEU A 126 -3.35 -12.69 2.29
N THR A 127 -2.90 -12.45 1.07
CA THR A 127 -1.48 -12.23 0.77
C THR A 127 -1.34 -11.38 -0.50
N THR A 128 -0.15 -10.87 -0.76
CA THR A 128 0.16 -10.17 -2.01
C THR A 128 0.53 -11.17 -3.11
N ILE A 129 0.37 -10.78 -4.38
CA ILE A 129 0.77 -11.63 -5.53
C ILE A 129 2.24 -12.03 -5.44
N HIS A 130 3.10 -11.10 -5.02
CA HIS A 130 4.54 -11.33 -4.83
C HIS A 130 4.82 -12.42 -3.80
N GLN A 131 4.15 -12.37 -2.64
CA GLN A 131 4.29 -13.36 -1.57
C GLN A 131 3.68 -14.72 -1.91
N ALA A 132 2.76 -14.78 -2.87
CA ALA A 132 2.18 -16.03 -3.35
C ALA A 132 3.08 -16.79 -4.33
N LYS A 133 4.24 -16.23 -4.74
CA LYS A 133 5.14 -16.88 -5.69
C LYS A 133 5.64 -18.23 -5.16
N GLY A 134 5.42 -19.31 -5.92
CA GLY A 134 5.80 -20.67 -5.55
C GLY A 134 4.82 -21.38 -4.62
N LEU A 135 3.71 -20.72 -4.27
CA LEU A 135 2.60 -21.32 -3.51
C LEU A 135 1.44 -21.61 -4.46
N GLU A 136 0.62 -22.60 -4.11
CA GLU A 136 -0.59 -22.94 -4.85
C GLU A 136 -1.74 -23.21 -3.87
N TYR A 137 -2.96 -22.91 -4.32
CA TYR A 137 -4.16 -23.04 -3.52
C TYR A 137 -5.29 -23.67 -4.34
N PRO A 138 -6.18 -24.47 -3.71
CA PRO A 138 -7.33 -25.04 -4.40
C PRO A 138 -8.20 -23.96 -5.05
N ILE A 139 -8.44 -22.85 -4.35
CA ILE A 139 -9.29 -21.73 -4.78
C ILE A 139 -8.53 -20.43 -4.56
N VAL A 140 -8.46 -19.58 -5.58
CA VAL A 140 -7.80 -18.27 -5.52
C VAL A 140 -8.77 -17.18 -5.94
N PHE A 141 -8.82 -16.11 -5.14
CA PHE A 141 -9.48 -14.85 -5.48
C PHE A 141 -8.41 -13.82 -5.80
N VAL A 142 -8.44 -13.28 -7.02
CA VAL A 142 -7.62 -12.12 -7.41
C VAL A 142 -8.53 -10.91 -7.45
N MET A 143 -8.25 -9.94 -6.59
CA MET A 143 -9.10 -8.78 -6.35
C MET A 143 -8.48 -7.52 -6.95
N GLY A 144 -9.32 -6.51 -7.22
CA GLY A 144 -8.87 -5.19 -7.66
C GLY A 144 -8.38 -5.14 -9.10
N LEU A 145 -8.85 -6.05 -9.97
CA LEU A 145 -8.46 -6.12 -11.37
C LEU A 145 -9.18 -5.06 -12.23
N ALA A 146 -8.95 -3.78 -11.92
CA ALA A 146 -9.45 -2.62 -12.66
C ALA A 146 -8.29 -1.83 -13.28
N GLU A 147 -8.56 -1.12 -14.36
CA GLU A 147 -7.59 -0.17 -14.93
C GLU A 147 -7.15 0.87 -13.88
N GLY A 148 -5.85 1.13 -13.82
CA GLY A 148 -5.24 2.03 -12.84
C GLY A 148 -5.01 1.45 -11.44
N PHE A 149 -5.71 0.35 -11.10
CA PHE A 149 -5.43 -0.47 -9.90
C PHE A 149 -4.50 -1.64 -10.22
N PHE A 150 -4.77 -2.34 -11.31
CA PHE A 150 -3.96 -3.46 -11.77
C PHE A 150 -4.13 -3.63 -13.29
N PRO A 151 -3.21 -3.11 -14.12
CA PRO A 151 -1.92 -2.52 -13.75
C PRO A 151 -2.07 -1.18 -13.01
N LEU A 152 -1.12 -0.87 -12.13
CA LEU A 152 -1.06 0.42 -11.45
C LEU A 152 -0.88 1.57 -12.45
N ASN A 153 -1.51 2.72 -12.20
CA ASN A 153 -1.34 3.94 -13.04
C ASN A 153 0.12 4.26 -13.32
N ARG A 154 0.97 4.18 -12.29
CA ARG A 154 2.41 4.39 -12.44
C ARG A 154 3.06 3.43 -13.44
N ALA A 155 2.71 2.14 -13.40
CA ALA A 155 3.25 1.16 -14.34
C ALA A 155 2.76 1.42 -15.77
N ILE A 156 1.56 2.00 -15.94
CA ILE A 156 1.06 2.46 -17.23
C ILE A 156 1.88 3.67 -17.70
N ASP A 157 2.08 4.66 -16.85
CA ASP A 157 2.79 5.91 -17.18
C ASP A 157 4.28 5.69 -17.47
N GLU A 158 4.90 4.74 -16.78
CA GLU A 158 6.31 4.34 -16.97
C GLU A 158 6.50 3.31 -18.10
N ASP A 159 5.45 2.95 -18.84
CA ASP A 159 5.45 1.89 -19.88
C ASP A 159 6.00 0.54 -19.37
N ASN A 160 5.74 0.24 -18.10
CA ASN A 160 6.18 -0.96 -17.40
C ASN A 160 5.03 -1.96 -17.15
N VAL A 161 4.00 -1.92 -18.00
CA VAL A 161 2.80 -2.78 -17.91
C VAL A 161 3.15 -4.26 -18.03
N GLU A 162 4.24 -4.59 -18.73
CA GLU A 162 4.68 -5.98 -18.90
C GLU A 162 5.11 -6.64 -17.58
N GLU A 163 5.61 -5.90 -16.60
CA GLU A 163 5.93 -6.48 -15.30
C GLU A 163 4.65 -6.80 -14.50
N GLU A 164 3.68 -5.90 -14.51
CA GLU A 164 2.34 -6.14 -13.94
C GLU A 164 1.63 -7.32 -14.63
N ARG A 165 1.84 -7.51 -15.94
CA ARG A 165 1.35 -8.68 -16.68
C ARG A 165 1.98 -9.97 -16.18
N ARG A 166 3.28 -9.98 -15.87
CA ARG A 166 3.93 -11.15 -15.25
C ARG A 166 3.35 -11.43 -13.87
N LEU A 167 3.04 -10.40 -13.09
CA LEU A 167 2.35 -10.56 -11.81
C LEU A 167 0.95 -11.15 -11.99
N PHE A 168 0.19 -10.70 -12.99
CA PHE A 168 -1.11 -11.28 -13.32
C PHE A 168 -0.99 -12.79 -13.60
N TYR A 169 -0.03 -13.16 -14.45
CA TYR A 169 0.24 -14.56 -14.77
C TYR A 169 0.58 -15.38 -13.50
N VAL A 170 1.41 -14.83 -12.61
CA VAL A 170 1.71 -15.46 -11.33
C VAL A 170 0.44 -15.67 -10.51
N ALA A 171 -0.42 -14.66 -10.37
CA ALA A 171 -1.67 -14.76 -9.61
C ALA A 171 -2.62 -15.83 -10.17
N VAL A 172 -2.82 -15.84 -11.49
CA VAL A 172 -3.68 -16.81 -12.20
C VAL A 172 -3.16 -18.24 -11.98
N THR A 173 -1.84 -18.44 -12.07
CA THR A 173 -1.21 -19.76 -11.90
C THR A 173 -1.02 -20.20 -10.45
N ARG A 174 -1.62 -19.50 -9.46
CA ARG A 174 -1.71 -20.02 -8.08
C ARG A 174 -2.94 -20.89 -7.87
N ALA A 175 -3.93 -20.79 -8.75
CA ALA A 175 -5.17 -21.54 -8.64
C ALA A 175 -5.03 -22.97 -9.18
N GLN A 176 -5.37 -23.97 -8.38
CA GLN A 176 -5.38 -25.36 -8.81
C GLN A 176 -6.72 -25.78 -9.41
N SER A 177 -7.84 -25.37 -8.78
CA SER A 177 -9.18 -25.82 -9.20
C SER A 177 -10.11 -24.69 -9.60
N ARG A 178 -10.11 -23.56 -8.87
CA ARG A 178 -11.00 -22.43 -9.14
C ARG A 178 -10.26 -21.11 -9.03
N LEU A 179 -10.40 -20.28 -10.06
CA LEU A 179 -9.92 -18.92 -10.10
C LEU A 179 -11.11 -17.97 -10.17
N ILE A 180 -11.14 -17.00 -9.28
CA ILE A 180 -12.16 -15.94 -9.26
C ILE A 180 -11.43 -14.61 -9.43
N LEU A 181 -11.76 -13.89 -10.49
CA LEU A 181 -11.22 -12.58 -10.81
C LEU A 181 -12.28 -11.53 -10.50
N THR A 182 -11.95 -10.53 -9.68
CA THR A 182 -12.90 -9.47 -9.30
C THR A 182 -12.32 -8.09 -9.56
N TYR A 183 -13.21 -7.18 -9.96
CA TYR A 183 -12.90 -5.76 -10.12
C TYR A 183 -14.07 -4.92 -9.58
N PRO A 184 -13.80 -3.76 -8.96
CA PRO A 184 -14.85 -2.84 -8.52
C PRO A 184 -15.53 -2.19 -9.74
N ILE A 185 -16.83 -1.93 -9.66
CA ILE A 185 -17.54 -1.10 -10.68
C ILE A 185 -17.38 0.39 -10.37
N ILE A 186 -17.32 0.73 -9.08
CA ILE A 186 -17.13 2.09 -8.56
C ILE A 186 -16.02 2.02 -7.51
N SER A 187 -15.07 2.93 -7.57
CA SER A 187 -14.10 3.18 -6.51
C SER A 187 -14.12 4.66 -6.10
N MET A 188 -13.65 4.94 -4.89
CA MET A 188 -13.36 6.31 -4.46
C MET A 188 -11.97 6.68 -4.95
N GLN A 189 -11.84 7.78 -5.70
CA GLN A 189 -10.55 8.37 -6.03
C GLN A 189 -10.54 9.78 -5.42
N GLY A 190 -9.85 9.93 -4.29
CA GLY A 190 -10.12 11.04 -3.37
C GLY A 190 -11.58 11.02 -2.92
N ASN A 191 -12.27 12.16 -3.01
CA ASN A 191 -13.66 12.31 -2.57
C ASN A 191 -14.70 12.08 -3.68
N TYR A 192 -14.28 11.60 -4.86
CA TYR A 192 -15.17 11.43 -6.00
C TYR A 192 -15.38 9.95 -6.36
N PRO A 193 -16.65 9.50 -6.51
CA PRO A 193 -16.93 8.20 -7.09
C PRO A 193 -16.50 8.17 -8.56
N MET A 194 -15.58 7.28 -8.88
CA MET A 194 -15.16 7.03 -10.25
C MET A 194 -15.61 5.65 -10.69
N ARG A 195 -16.22 5.59 -11.89
CA ARG A 195 -16.54 4.31 -12.52
C ARG A 195 -15.24 3.66 -12.98
N GLN A 196 -15.09 2.39 -12.65
CA GLN A 196 -13.92 1.61 -12.96
C GLN A 196 -14.17 0.71 -14.16
N GLU A 197 -13.15 0.61 -15.00
CA GLU A 197 -13.12 -0.30 -16.13
C GLU A 197 -12.35 -1.58 -15.74
N PRO A 198 -12.77 -2.76 -16.22
CA PRO A 198 -12.04 -3.99 -15.95
C PRO A 198 -10.62 -3.89 -16.53
N SER A 199 -9.66 -4.44 -15.80
CA SER A 199 -8.25 -4.52 -16.20
C SER A 199 -8.11 -5.09 -17.61
N ARG A 200 -7.21 -4.50 -18.40
CA ARG A 200 -6.78 -5.01 -19.71
C ARG A 200 -6.37 -6.48 -19.66
N PHE A 201 -5.80 -6.95 -18.54
CA PHE A 201 -5.39 -8.34 -18.40
C PHE A 201 -6.57 -9.32 -18.39
N ILE A 202 -7.75 -8.90 -17.92
CA ILE A 202 -8.98 -9.69 -18.05
C ILE A 202 -9.42 -9.73 -19.51
N ARG A 203 -9.35 -8.61 -20.22
CA ARG A 203 -9.77 -8.48 -21.63
C ARG A 203 -8.91 -9.29 -22.60
N GLU A 204 -7.71 -9.65 -22.20
CA GLU A 204 -6.80 -10.52 -22.95
C GLU A 204 -7.13 -12.01 -22.81
N ILE A 205 -7.94 -12.39 -21.80
CA ILE A 205 -8.41 -13.75 -21.65
C ILE A 205 -9.52 -13.99 -22.68
N PRO A 206 -9.46 -15.06 -23.50
CA PRO A 206 -10.55 -15.41 -24.39
C PRO A 206 -11.88 -15.56 -23.64
N ASP A 207 -12.94 -14.95 -24.16
CA ASP A 207 -14.28 -14.92 -23.54
C ASP A 207 -14.87 -16.31 -23.28
N GLU A 208 -14.43 -17.33 -24.02
CA GLU A 208 -14.86 -18.72 -23.86
C GLU A 208 -14.32 -19.38 -22.58
N LEU A 209 -13.24 -18.82 -21.98
CA LEU A 209 -12.55 -19.41 -20.84
C LEU A 209 -13.07 -18.91 -19.49
N TYR A 210 -13.95 -17.92 -19.47
CA TYR A 210 -14.49 -17.39 -18.23
C TYR A 210 -15.99 -17.07 -18.34
N LYS A 211 -16.66 -17.14 -17.20
CA LYS A 211 -18.07 -16.73 -17.07
C LYS A 211 -18.12 -15.43 -16.29
N MET A 212 -18.57 -14.36 -16.93
CA MET A 212 -18.84 -13.10 -16.24
C MET A 212 -20.06 -13.26 -15.34
N VAL A 213 -19.87 -12.98 -14.04
CA VAL A 213 -20.96 -12.96 -13.05
C VAL A 213 -21.07 -11.54 -12.52
N ARG A 214 -22.25 -10.92 -12.71
CA ARG A 214 -22.57 -9.66 -12.06
C ARG A 214 -23.09 -9.96 -10.66
N ILE A 215 -22.30 -9.61 -9.66
CA ILE A 215 -22.76 -9.61 -8.27
C ILE A 215 -23.63 -8.36 -8.12
N GLY A 216 -24.94 -8.53 -8.31
CA GLY A 216 -25.90 -7.46 -8.03
C GLY A 216 -25.81 -7.07 -6.56
N GLY A 217 -25.82 -5.76 -6.28
CA GLY A 217 -25.97 -5.27 -4.92
C GLY A 217 -27.22 -5.88 -4.26
N PRO A 218 -27.25 -6.03 -2.93
CA PRO A 218 -28.40 -6.60 -2.25
C PRO A 218 -29.68 -5.89 -2.71
N LYS A 219 -30.68 -6.69 -3.10
CA LYS A 219 -32.06 -6.21 -3.23
C LYS A 219 -32.58 -6.02 -1.79
N TRP A 220 -32.24 -4.90 -1.17
CA TRP A 220 -32.98 -4.42 0.00
C TRP A 220 -34.02 -3.41 -0.47
#